data_AF-A0A0G0MQV4-F1
#
_entry.id   AF-A0A0G0MQV4-F1
#
_cell.length_a   1.000
_cell.length_b   1.000
_cell.length_c   1.000
_cell.angle_alpha   90.00
_cell.angle_beta   90.00
_cell.angle_gamma   90.00
#
_symmetry.space_group_name_H-M   'P 1'
#
loop_
_entity.id
_entity.type
_entity.pdbx_description
1 polymer ?
#
loop_
_entity_poly.entity_id
_entity_poly.type
_entity_poly.pdbx_seq_one_letter_code
_entity_poly.pdbx_strand_id
1 'polypeptide(L)'
;MDIKDSLRGLYTVWSEIKHYYPYQEKLEKIDWEHLVDRFVEPVLNAQTIQDYYFELMKFIAFVNDGHTNVMPPWRYIVPGYSKPAIEVDIRDNHFRIIRVGNNEDVLLNDIQVDDLIISVDDIEVNEYFNRINQLYARGSKQANDIINAYYLLSGPKETNIKLGILRDGQERSVSLKRDCTSNGQFFMDSILDVNPSYQISVSNGVLNVVIKMLVLSRMLCKWIDIKNWNHCVL
;
A
#
# COMPACT_ATOMS: atom_id res chain seq x y z
N MET A 1 18.89 -7.18 -2.75
CA MET A 1 19.21 -6.25 -1.66
C MET A 1 20.29 -6.87 -0.80
N ASP A 2 21.20 -6.09 -0.22
CA ASP A 2 22.27 -6.64 0.62
C ASP A 2 21.71 -7.17 1.95
N ILE A 3 22.12 -8.37 2.34
CA ILE A 3 21.65 -9.06 3.55
C ILE A 3 21.91 -8.21 4.81
N LYS A 4 23.06 -7.53 4.88
CA LYS A 4 23.42 -6.74 6.06
C LYS A 4 22.54 -5.50 6.17
N ASP A 5 22.20 -4.88 5.04
CA ASP A 5 21.32 -3.71 5.02
C ASP A 5 19.88 -4.08 5.40
N SER A 6 19.36 -5.21 4.91
CA SER A 6 18.04 -5.72 5.30
C SER A 6 17.92 -5.96 6.82
N LEU A 7 18.90 -6.67 7.40
CA LEU A 7 18.91 -6.93 8.85
C LEU A 7 19.10 -5.64 9.66
N ARG A 8 19.97 -4.74 9.20
CA ARG A 8 20.17 -3.45 9.87
C ARG A 8 18.86 -2.66 9.95
N GLY A 9 18.07 -2.62 8.88
CA GLY A 9 16.79 -1.92 8.90
C GLY A 9 15.78 -2.56 9.86
N LEU A 10 15.64 -3.89 9.85
CA LEU A 10 14.78 -4.62 10.80
C LEU A 10 15.15 -4.31 12.25
N TYR A 11 16.43 -4.47 12.62
CA TYR A 11 16.87 -4.21 13.99
C TYR A 11 16.84 -2.73 14.37
N THR A 12 16.94 -1.83 13.40
CA THR A 12 16.73 -0.39 13.65
C THR A 12 15.28 -0.15 14.08
N VAL A 13 14.30 -0.65 13.33
CA VAL A 13 12.87 -0.51 13.69
C VAL A 13 12.60 -1.13 15.06
N TRP A 14 13.12 -2.34 15.31
CA TRP A 14 12.98 -3.00 16.61
C TRP A 14 13.53 -2.17 17.76
N SER A 15 14.76 -1.65 17.60
CA SER A 15 15.47 -0.85 18.60
C SER A 15 14.76 0.47 18.90
N GLU A 16 14.33 1.19 17.85
CA GLU A 16 13.62 2.47 17.99
C GLU A 16 12.34 2.30 18.82
N ILE A 17 11.56 1.25 18.56
CA ILE A 17 10.33 0.98 19.32
C ILE A 17 10.64 0.55 20.74
N LYS A 18 11.59 -0.37 20.92
CA LYS A 18 12.00 -0.85 22.25
C LYS A 18 12.38 0.31 23.16
N HIS A 19 13.12 1.30 22.66
CA HIS A 19 13.68 2.37 23.48
C HIS A 19 12.82 3.63 23.56
N TYR A 20 12.02 3.95 22.55
CA TYR A 20 11.31 5.24 22.48
C TYR A 20 9.79 5.15 22.46
N TYR A 21 9.21 3.95 22.34
CA TYR A 21 7.75 3.81 22.40
C TYR A 21 7.23 4.06 23.83
N PRO A 22 6.23 4.95 24.02
CA PRO A 22 5.83 5.39 25.36
C PRO A 22 5.04 4.35 26.16
N TYR A 23 4.44 3.36 25.51
CA TYR A 23 3.58 2.35 26.15
C TYR A 23 4.30 1.01 26.26
N GLN A 24 5.29 0.92 27.16
CA GLN A 24 6.14 -0.26 27.34
C GLN A 24 5.34 -1.51 27.74
N GLU A 25 4.26 -1.34 28.51
CA GLU A 25 3.36 -2.44 28.89
C GLU A 25 2.65 -3.08 27.69
N LYS A 26 2.51 -2.37 26.57
CA LYS A 26 2.00 -2.95 25.32
C LYS A 26 3.06 -3.83 24.66
N LEU A 27 4.33 -3.41 24.69
CA LEU A 27 5.44 -4.16 24.13
C LEU A 27 5.66 -5.48 24.87
N GLU A 28 5.53 -5.47 26.20
CA GLU A 28 5.61 -6.69 27.02
C GLU A 28 4.52 -7.70 26.65
N LYS A 29 3.28 -7.25 26.42
CA LYS A 29 2.14 -8.13 26.07
C LYS A 29 2.32 -8.87 24.75
N ILE A 30 3.07 -8.29 23.82
CA ILE A 30 3.33 -8.87 22.50
C ILE A 30 4.73 -9.51 22.40
N ASP A 31 5.46 -9.57 23.52
CA ASP A 31 6.83 -10.06 23.58
C ASP A 31 7.74 -9.39 22.53
N TRP A 32 7.73 -8.05 22.49
CA TRP A 32 8.47 -7.27 21.49
C TRP A 32 9.97 -7.62 21.44
N GLU A 33 10.54 -8.01 22.58
CA GLU A 33 11.94 -8.42 22.68
C GLU A 33 12.27 -9.55 21.70
N HIS A 34 11.46 -10.60 21.69
CA HIS A 34 11.67 -11.79 20.87
C HIS A 34 10.86 -11.78 19.57
N LEU A 35 9.91 -10.86 19.43
CA LEU A 35 9.08 -10.73 18.22
C LEU A 35 9.92 -10.56 16.94
N VAL A 36 11.03 -9.83 17.01
CA VAL A 36 11.90 -9.52 15.87
C VAL A 36 12.46 -10.78 15.21
N ASP A 37 12.69 -11.85 15.98
CA ASP A 37 13.26 -13.10 15.48
C ASP A 37 12.35 -13.75 14.44
N ARG A 38 11.03 -13.55 14.56
CA ARG A 38 10.03 -14.04 13.59
C ARG A 38 10.11 -13.34 12.23
N PHE A 39 10.75 -12.17 12.17
CA PHE A 39 10.85 -11.33 10.98
C PHE A 39 12.21 -11.40 10.28
N VAL A 40 13.21 -12.06 10.88
CA VAL A 40 14.53 -12.25 10.25
C VAL A 40 14.39 -12.98 8.91
N GLU A 41 13.82 -14.19 8.91
CA GLU A 41 13.64 -14.98 7.69
C GLU A 41 12.74 -14.29 6.65
N PRO A 42 11.56 -13.73 6.98
CA PRO A 42 10.76 -12.97 6.02
C PRO A 42 11.52 -11.83 5.36
N VAL A 43 12.26 -11.03 6.13
CA VAL A 43 13.05 -9.90 5.62
C VAL A 43 14.19 -10.37 4.70
N LEU A 44 14.83 -11.51 5.01
CA LEU A 44 15.88 -12.09 4.17
C LEU A 44 15.34 -12.70 2.88
N ASN A 45 14.11 -13.22 2.91
CA ASN A 45 13.45 -13.85 1.77
C ASN A 45 12.71 -12.85 0.87
N ALA A 46 12.67 -11.56 1.23
CA ALA A 46 12.10 -10.50 0.40
C ALA A 46 12.80 -10.40 -0.97
N GLN A 47 12.03 -10.57 -2.05
CA GLN A 47 12.57 -10.59 -3.41
C GLN A 47 12.73 -9.18 -4.00
N THR A 48 11.87 -8.26 -3.58
CA THR A 48 11.89 -6.86 -4.01
C THR A 48 12.04 -5.92 -2.82
N ILE A 49 12.41 -4.66 -3.10
CA ILE A 49 12.42 -3.61 -2.07
C ILE A 49 11.01 -3.40 -1.49
N GLN A 50 9.96 -3.61 -2.28
CA GLN A 50 8.58 -3.52 -1.83
C GLN A 50 8.26 -4.63 -0.81
N ASP A 51 8.63 -5.88 -1.10
CA ASP A 51 8.40 -7.01 -0.21
C ASP A 51 9.11 -6.79 1.14
N TYR A 52 10.32 -6.26 1.10
CA TYR A 52 11.07 -5.93 2.31
C TYR A 52 10.36 -4.88 3.17
N TYR A 53 9.89 -3.78 2.57
CA TYR A 53 9.12 -2.79 3.31
C TYR A 53 7.81 -3.36 3.83
N PHE A 54 7.14 -4.25 3.08
CA PHE A 54 5.97 -4.96 3.57
C PHE A 54 6.27 -5.80 4.81
N GLU A 55 7.41 -6.50 4.87
CA GLU A 55 7.79 -7.24 6.07
C GLU A 55 8.07 -6.31 7.28
N LEU A 56 8.75 -5.17 7.07
CA LEU A 56 8.93 -4.17 8.13
C LEU A 56 7.61 -3.55 8.61
N MET A 57 6.69 -3.34 7.68
CA MET A 57 5.37 -2.78 7.95
C MET A 57 4.49 -3.77 8.73
N LYS A 58 4.52 -5.06 8.37
CA LYS A 58 3.90 -6.13 9.17
C LYS A 58 4.50 -6.22 10.56
N PHE A 59 5.82 -6.10 10.68
CA PHE A 59 6.50 -6.13 11.96
C PHE A 59 6.02 -5.00 12.89
N ILE A 60 6.00 -3.76 12.40
CA ILE A 60 5.56 -2.63 13.22
C ILE A 60 4.04 -2.65 13.52
N ALA A 61 3.24 -3.28 12.67
CA ALA A 61 1.80 -3.41 12.86
C ALA A 61 1.43 -4.16 14.16
N PHE A 62 2.31 -5.01 14.70
CA PHE A 62 2.11 -5.67 16.00
C PHE A 62 1.95 -4.71 17.18
N VAL A 63 2.50 -3.48 17.08
CA VAL A 63 2.33 -2.43 18.09
C VAL A 63 0.88 -1.97 18.18
N ASN A 64 0.10 -2.14 17.10
CA ASN A 64 -1.31 -1.78 16.99
C ASN A 64 -1.58 -0.32 17.38
N ASP A 65 -0.81 0.59 16.78
CA ASP A 65 -0.88 2.03 17.02
C ASP A 65 -0.81 2.81 15.71
N GLY A 66 -1.88 3.55 15.39
CA GLY A 66 -2.00 4.27 14.13
C GLY A 66 -1.02 5.42 13.93
N HIS A 67 -0.29 5.83 14.98
CA HIS A 67 0.78 6.83 14.88
C HIS A 67 2.18 6.22 14.75
N THR A 68 2.28 4.88 14.79
CA THR A 68 3.55 4.16 14.72
C THR A 68 3.58 3.35 13.45
N ASN A 69 4.33 3.83 12.45
CA ASN A 69 4.36 3.22 11.13
C ASN A 69 5.78 3.23 10.56
N VAL A 70 6.11 2.21 9.76
CA VAL A 70 7.24 2.25 8.83
C VAL A 70 6.68 2.75 7.51
N MET A 71 7.26 3.82 6.98
CA MET A 71 6.81 4.43 5.72
C MET A 71 7.88 4.19 4.64
N PRO A 72 7.55 3.48 3.55
CA PRO A 72 8.46 3.37 2.41
C PRO A 72 8.75 4.75 1.80
N PRO A 73 9.88 4.93 1.07
CA PRO A 73 10.22 6.21 0.43
C PRO A 73 9.11 6.75 -0.49
N TRP A 74 8.37 5.85 -1.12
CA TRP A 74 7.26 6.14 -2.03
C TRP A 74 5.89 6.22 -1.35
N ARG A 75 5.83 6.02 -0.03
CA ARG A 75 4.60 6.00 0.77
C ARG A 75 3.57 5.01 0.21
N TYR A 76 2.50 5.52 -0.39
CA TYR A 76 1.41 4.73 -0.94
C TYR A 76 1.65 4.29 -2.38
N ILE A 77 2.38 5.08 -3.19
CA ILE A 77 2.47 4.87 -4.64
C ILE A 77 3.75 4.12 -5.00
N VAL A 78 3.69 2.79 -5.01
CA VAL A 78 4.86 1.95 -5.29
C VAL A 78 5.39 2.18 -6.72
N PRO A 79 6.69 2.50 -6.90
CA PRO A 79 7.27 2.66 -8.22
C PRO A 79 7.13 1.40 -9.07
N GLY A 80 6.69 1.55 -10.31
CA GLY A 80 6.47 0.42 -11.23
C GLY A 80 5.20 -0.39 -10.93
N TYR A 81 4.40 0.01 -9.95
CA TYR A 81 3.10 -0.58 -9.69
C TYR A 81 1.99 0.29 -10.30
N SER A 82 0.83 -0.32 -10.47
CA SER A 82 -0.39 0.30 -10.93
C SER A 82 -1.57 -0.53 -10.44
N LYS A 83 -2.78 -0.05 -10.70
CA LYS A 83 -4.03 -0.76 -10.44
C LYS A 83 -4.99 -0.50 -11.60
N PRO A 84 -6.03 -1.32 -11.81
CA PRO A 84 -7.07 -0.97 -12.76
C PRO A 84 -7.71 0.37 -12.40
N ALA A 85 -8.23 1.09 -13.40
CA ALA A 85 -8.92 2.36 -13.22
C ALA A 85 -10.30 2.19 -12.56
N ILE A 86 -10.34 1.58 -11.38
CA ILE A 86 -11.51 1.40 -10.53
C ILE A 86 -11.14 1.76 -9.09
N GLU A 87 -12.07 2.39 -8.37
CA GLU A 87 -11.93 2.71 -6.95
C GLU A 87 -12.92 1.86 -6.16
N VAL A 88 -12.44 1.27 -5.06
CA VAL A 88 -13.20 0.35 -4.22
C VAL A 88 -13.37 0.95 -2.84
N ASP A 89 -14.61 0.99 -2.37
CA ASP A 89 -14.94 1.29 -0.98
C ASP A 89 -15.27 0.00 -0.23
N ILE A 90 -14.88 -0.06 1.05
CA ILE A 90 -15.06 -1.23 1.90
C ILE A 90 -16.04 -0.87 3.00
N ARG A 91 -17.24 -1.47 2.97
CA ARG A 91 -18.28 -1.28 3.99
C ARG A 91 -18.84 -2.61 4.43
N ASP A 92 -18.83 -2.86 5.74
CA ASP A 92 -19.35 -4.09 6.32
C ASP A 92 -18.82 -5.36 5.61
N ASN A 93 -17.52 -5.38 5.29
CA ASN A 93 -16.85 -6.47 4.58
C ASN A 93 -17.31 -6.72 3.12
N HIS A 94 -17.99 -5.74 2.53
CA HIS A 94 -18.33 -5.71 1.10
C HIS A 94 -17.43 -4.73 0.36
N PHE A 95 -16.89 -5.18 -0.78
CA PHE A 95 -15.94 -4.44 -1.61
C PHE A 95 -16.67 -3.89 -2.83
N ARG A 96 -17.15 -2.66 -2.73
CA ARG A 96 -18.02 -2.03 -3.73
C ARG A 96 -17.20 -1.11 -4.62
N ILE A 97 -17.36 -1.24 -5.94
CA ILE A 97 -16.80 -0.27 -6.89
C ILE A 97 -17.59 1.03 -6.79
N ILE A 98 -16.92 2.12 -6.43
CA ILE A 98 -17.54 3.45 -6.24
C ILE A 98 -17.20 4.44 -7.36
N ARG A 99 -16.11 4.21 -8.09
CA ARG A 99 -15.74 4.97 -9.28
C ARG A 99 -15.13 4.04 -10.32
N VAL A 100 -15.44 4.29 -11.58
CA VAL A 100 -14.84 3.63 -12.73
C VAL A 100 -14.22 4.66 -13.67
N GLY A 101 -13.05 4.34 -14.20
CA GLY A 101 -12.38 5.11 -15.23
C GLY A 101 -12.99 4.84 -16.60
N ASN A 102 -12.56 5.63 -17.57
CA ASN A 102 -12.95 5.51 -18.96
C ASN A 102 -11.69 5.11 -19.77
N ASN A 103 -11.42 3.82 -19.80
CA ASN A 103 -10.38 3.21 -20.62
C ASN A 103 -10.91 1.96 -21.31
N GLU A 104 -10.20 1.49 -22.33
CA GLU A 104 -10.63 0.36 -23.16
C GLU A 104 -10.91 -0.90 -22.32
N ASP A 105 -10.03 -1.22 -21.37
CA ASP A 105 -10.12 -2.45 -20.58
C ASP A 105 -11.34 -2.49 -19.64
N VAL A 106 -11.64 -1.36 -18.98
CA VAL A 106 -12.83 -1.18 -18.13
C VAL A 106 -14.12 -1.26 -18.96
N LEU A 107 -14.12 -0.66 -20.16
CA LEU A 107 -15.28 -0.66 -21.06
C LEU A 107 -15.54 -2.05 -21.66
N LEU A 108 -14.49 -2.74 -22.14
CA LEU A 108 -14.60 -4.07 -22.73
C LEU A 108 -15.09 -5.12 -21.72
N ASN A 109 -14.67 -5.00 -20.47
CA ASN A 109 -15.15 -5.85 -19.39
C ASN A 109 -16.49 -5.37 -18.81
N ASP A 110 -17.06 -4.27 -19.29
CA ASP A 110 -18.33 -3.70 -18.80
C ASP A 110 -18.33 -3.55 -17.27
N ILE A 111 -17.29 -2.98 -16.67
CA ILE A 111 -17.25 -2.75 -15.21
C ILE A 111 -18.09 -1.54 -14.85
N GLN A 112 -18.90 -1.65 -13.79
CA GLN A 112 -19.84 -0.61 -13.40
C GLN A 112 -19.68 -0.20 -11.94
N VAL A 113 -20.14 1.00 -11.61
CA VAL A 113 -20.33 1.41 -10.22
C VAL A 113 -21.38 0.49 -9.58
N ASP A 114 -21.23 0.25 -8.28
CA ASP A 114 -22.04 -0.68 -7.46
C ASP A 114 -21.80 -2.18 -7.68
N ASP A 115 -20.96 -2.55 -8.65
CA ASP A 115 -20.41 -3.90 -8.73
C ASP A 115 -19.72 -4.28 -7.41
N LEU A 116 -19.99 -5.49 -6.93
CA LEU A 116 -19.32 -6.05 -5.77
C LEU A 116 -18.18 -6.96 -6.21
N ILE A 117 -16.96 -6.68 -5.73
CA ILE A 117 -15.84 -7.61 -5.88
C ILE A 117 -16.00 -8.68 -4.81
N ILE A 118 -15.99 -9.95 -5.22
CA ILE A 118 -16.13 -11.11 -4.34
C ILE A 118 -14.87 -11.99 -4.32
N SER A 119 -14.01 -11.88 -5.32
CA SER A 119 -12.71 -12.55 -5.33
C SER A 119 -11.65 -11.78 -6.11
N VAL A 120 -10.38 -11.99 -5.75
CA VAL A 120 -9.19 -11.44 -6.39
C VAL A 120 -8.20 -12.59 -6.61
N ASP A 121 -7.78 -12.80 -7.85
CA ASP A 121 -6.87 -13.88 -8.27
C ASP A 121 -7.30 -15.26 -7.69
N ASP A 122 -8.60 -15.56 -7.82
CA ASP A 122 -9.25 -16.79 -7.34
C ASP A 122 -9.29 -16.99 -5.81
N ILE A 123 -8.90 -15.97 -5.05
CA ILE A 123 -9.00 -15.93 -3.58
C ILE A 123 -10.22 -15.07 -3.21
N GLU A 124 -11.01 -15.51 -2.23
CA GLU A 124 -12.13 -14.72 -1.72
C GLU A 124 -11.63 -13.35 -1.21
N VAL A 125 -12.36 -12.28 -1.54
CA VAL A 125 -11.84 -10.91 -1.39
C VAL A 125 -11.55 -10.53 0.07
N ASN A 126 -12.33 -10.99 1.04
CA ASN A 126 -12.05 -10.75 2.45
C ASN A 126 -10.78 -11.47 2.91
N GLU A 127 -10.59 -12.73 2.49
CA GLU A 127 -9.35 -13.47 2.76
C GLU A 127 -8.13 -12.75 2.15
N TYR A 128 -8.23 -12.35 0.89
CA TYR A 128 -7.17 -11.63 0.20
C TYR A 128 -6.85 -10.31 0.92
N PHE A 129 -7.88 -9.53 1.24
CA PHE A 129 -7.72 -8.24 1.87
C PHE A 129 -7.20 -8.33 3.31
N ASN A 130 -7.55 -9.38 4.06
CA ASN A 130 -7.02 -9.58 5.41
C ASN A 130 -5.49 -9.71 5.42
N ARG A 131 -4.87 -10.23 4.35
CA ARG A 131 -3.40 -10.29 4.21
C ARG A 131 -2.81 -8.89 4.02
N ILE A 132 -3.48 -8.04 3.24
CA ILE A 132 -3.10 -6.64 3.03
C ILE A 132 -3.33 -5.83 4.31
N ASN A 133 -4.40 -6.13 5.05
CA ASN A 133 -4.77 -5.40 6.26
C ASN A 133 -3.75 -5.58 7.41
N GLN A 134 -2.86 -6.57 7.30
CA GLN A 134 -1.73 -6.77 8.22
C GLN A 134 -0.58 -5.79 7.98
N LEU A 135 -0.57 -5.06 6.86
CA LEU A 135 0.51 -4.14 6.51
C LEU A 135 0.47 -2.84 7.32
N TYR A 136 -0.71 -2.38 7.71
CA TYR A 136 -0.87 -1.15 8.49
C TYR A 136 -1.82 -1.39 9.64
N ALA A 137 -1.36 -1.12 10.87
CA ALA A 137 -2.21 -1.13 12.04
C ALA A 137 -2.54 0.30 12.47
N ARG A 138 -3.73 0.76 12.09
CA ARG A 138 -4.41 1.91 12.66
C ARG A 138 -5.33 1.44 13.76
N GLY A 139 -5.54 2.30 14.75
CA GLY A 139 -6.32 1.98 15.95
C GLY A 139 -7.79 1.61 15.72
N SER A 140 -8.28 1.57 14.48
CA SER A 140 -9.58 1.00 14.12
C SER A 140 -9.53 0.27 12.77
N LYS A 141 -10.40 -0.75 12.62
CA LYS A 141 -10.55 -1.53 11.39
C LYS A 141 -10.90 -0.62 10.20
N GLN A 142 -11.85 0.30 10.39
CA GLN A 142 -12.33 1.20 9.33
C GLN A 142 -11.21 2.10 8.80
N ALA A 143 -10.35 2.61 9.69
CA ALA A 143 -9.23 3.45 9.28
C ALA A 143 -8.18 2.65 8.49
N ASN A 144 -7.98 1.37 8.82
CA ASN A 144 -7.11 0.49 8.04
C ASN A 144 -7.72 0.18 6.69
N ASP A 145 -8.99 -0.23 6.66
CA ASP A 145 -9.68 -0.64 5.45
C ASP A 145 -9.62 0.47 4.38
N ILE A 146 -9.87 1.73 4.75
CA ILE A 146 -9.84 2.88 3.83
C ILE A 146 -8.46 3.07 3.18
N ILE A 147 -7.38 2.99 3.96
CA ILE A 147 -6.02 3.20 3.43
C ILE A 147 -5.54 1.97 2.66
N ASN A 148 -5.85 0.79 3.16
CA ASN A 148 -5.40 -0.47 2.57
C ASN A 148 -6.21 -0.85 1.33
N ALA A 149 -7.40 -0.30 1.13
CA ALA A 149 -8.21 -0.45 -0.08
C ALA A 149 -7.41 -0.08 -1.34
N TYR A 150 -6.52 0.92 -1.26
CA TYR A 150 -5.63 1.27 -2.37
C TYR A 150 -4.75 0.09 -2.81
N TYR A 151 -4.23 -0.68 -1.85
CA TYR A 151 -3.36 -1.82 -2.12
C TYR A 151 -4.12 -3.06 -2.61
N LEU A 152 -5.45 -3.11 -2.46
CA LEU A 152 -6.28 -4.27 -2.83
C LEU A 152 -6.04 -4.73 -4.28
N LEU A 153 -5.92 -3.78 -5.20
CA LEU A 153 -5.80 -4.07 -6.63
C LEU A 153 -4.41 -3.69 -7.19
N SER A 154 -3.54 -3.19 -6.33
CA SER A 154 -2.21 -2.71 -6.70
C SER A 154 -1.27 -3.88 -6.96
N GLY A 155 -0.41 -3.72 -7.96
CA GLY A 155 0.60 -4.71 -8.34
C GLY A 155 1.45 -4.21 -9.50
N PRO A 156 2.37 -5.04 -10.02
CA PRO A 156 3.24 -4.63 -11.11
C PRO A 156 2.45 -4.10 -12.31
N LYS A 157 2.88 -2.95 -12.84
CA LYS A 157 2.22 -2.30 -13.98
C LYS A 157 2.14 -3.23 -15.19
N GLU A 158 1.08 -3.07 -16.00
CA GLU A 158 0.82 -3.85 -17.23
C GLU A 158 0.51 -5.35 -17.01
N THR A 159 0.51 -5.84 -15.77
CA THR A 159 0.02 -7.19 -15.46
C THR A 159 -1.50 -7.20 -15.37
N ASN A 160 -2.11 -8.37 -15.51
CA ASN A 160 -3.54 -8.54 -15.31
C ASN A 160 -3.86 -9.00 -13.87
N ILE A 161 -5.03 -8.62 -13.39
CA ILE A 161 -5.63 -9.08 -12.15
C ILE A 161 -6.99 -9.70 -12.48
N LYS A 162 -7.26 -10.89 -11.95
CA LYS A 162 -8.55 -11.57 -12.14
C LYS A 162 -9.47 -11.19 -11.00
N LEU A 163 -10.68 -10.74 -11.32
CA LEU A 163 -11.70 -10.39 -10.33
C LEU A 163 -12.94 -11.26 -10.51
N GLY A 164 -13.50 -11.74 -9.40
CA GLY A 164 -14.89 -12.18 -9.35
C GLY A 164 -15.77 -10.99 -9.00
N ILE A 165 -16.80 -10.75 -9.80
CA ILE A 165 -17.75 -9.65 -9.64
C ILE A 165 -19.15 -10.22 -9.47
N LEU A 166 -19.92 -9.66 -8.55
CA LEU A 166 -21.33 -9.90 -8.35
C LEU A 166 -22.13 -8.65 -8.75
N ARG A 167 -23.03 -8.80 -9.73
CA ARG A 167 -23.97 -7.76 -10.18
C ARG A 167 -25.38 -8.35 -10.23
N ASP A 168 -26.34 -7.72 -9.55
CA ASP A 168 -27.75 -8.16 -9.52
C ASP A 168 -27.93 -9.65 -9.18
N GLY A 169 -27.07 -10.18 -8.30
CA GLY A 169 -27.07 -11.59 -7.90
C GLY A 169 -26.39 -12.55 -8.89
N GLN A 170 -25.85 -12.05 -10.00
CA GLN A 170 -25.11 -12.84 -10.98
C GLN A 170 -23.61 -12.66 -10.82
N GLU A 171 -22.91 -13.77 -10.68
CA GLU A 171 -21.45 -13.80 -10.62
C GLU A 171 -20.85 -13.83 -12.03
N ARG A 172 -19.76 -13.09 -12.21
CA ARG A 172 -18.95 -13.13 -13.42
C ARG A 172 -17.48 -12.95 -13.08
N SER A 173 -16.62 -13.53 -13.89
CA SER A 173 -15.18 -13.32 -13.79
C SER A 173 -14.71 -12.36 -14.88
N VAL A 174 -13.89 -11.39 -14.49
CA VAL A 174 -13.26 -10.42 -15.40
C VAL A 174 -11.76 -10.43 -15.19
N SER A 175 -11.02 -10.03 -16.21
CA SER A 175 -9.57 -9.83 -16.12
C SER A 175 -9.30 -8.39 -16.48
N LEU A 176 -8.77 -7.63 -15.52
CA LEU A 176 -8.42 -6.23 -15.74
C LEU A 176 -6.92 -6.03 -15.75
N LYS A 177 -6.44 -5.18 -16.64
CA LYS A 177 -5.06 -4.74 -16.67
C LYS A 177 -4.81 -3.75 -15.54
N ARG A 178 -3.65 -3.87 -14.89
CA ARG A 178 -3.15 -2.89 -13.92
C ARG A 178 -2.66 -1.64 -14.65
N ASP A 179 -3.63 -0.86 -15.11
CA ASP A 179 -3.49 0.43 -15.77
C ASP A 179 -4.43 1.44 -15.11
N CYS A 180 -3.84 2.39 -14.38
CA CYS A 180 -4.56 3.43 -13.66
C CYS A 180 -4.79 4.67 -14.52
N THR A 181 -4.97 4.51 -15.84
CA THR A 181 -5.30 5.62 -16.74
C THR A 181 -6.77 5.61 -17.16
N SER A 182 -7.32 6.79 -17.40
CA SER A 182 -8.69 7.04 -17.85
C SER A 182 -8.67 8.25 -18.77
N ASN A 183 -9.07 8.10 -20.04
CA ASN A 183 -8.98 9.14 -21.06
C ASN A 183 -7.59 9.83 -21.15
N GLY A 184 -6.52 9.04 -21.01
CA GLY A 184 -5.14 9.55 -21.03
C GLY A 184 -4.70 10.33 -19.79
N GLN A 185 -5.53 10.38 -18.74
CA GLN A 185 -5.21 10.97 -17.44
C GLN A 185 -5.07 9.90 -16.36
N PHE A 186 -4.37 10.19 -15.27
CA PHE A 186 -4.31 9.29 -14.12
C PHE A 186 -5.66 9.24 -13.40
N PHE A 187 -6.13 8.02 -13.17
CA PHE A 187 -7.25 7.69 -12.31
C PHE A 187 -6.70 7.37 -10.91
N MET A 188 -6.69 8.37 -10.02
CA MET A 188 -6.33 8.17 -8.61
C MET A 188 -7.56 8.00 -7.73
N ASP A 189 -7.39 7.21 -6.69
CA ASP A 189 -8.42 7.05 -5.66
C ASP A 189 -8.61 8.36 -4.92
N SER A 190 -9.87 8.69 -4.67
CA SER A 190 -10.25 9.97 -4.07
C SER A 190 -9.58 10.19 -2.71
N ILE A 191 -9.30 9.11 -1.97
CA ILE A 191 -8.60 9.16 -0.67
C ILE A 191 -7.18 9.76 -0.76
N LEU A 192 -6.51 9.63 -1.91
CA LEU A 192 -5.18 10.21 -2.13
C LEU A 192 -5.26 11.68 -2.56
N ASP A 193 -6.39 12.12 -3.10
CA ASP A 193 -6.63 13.52 -3.50
C ASP A 193 -6.91 14.45 -2.30
N VAL A 194 -7.36 13.91 -1.15
CA VAL A 194 -7.84 14.72 0.00
C VAL A 194 -6.72 15.31 0.86
N ASN A 195 -5.44 15.06 0.55
CA ASN A 195 -4.34 15.56 1.36
C ASN A 195 -3.56 16.66 0.61
N PRO A 196 -3.81 17.95 0.89
CA PRO A 196 -3.23 19.09 0.14
C PRO A 196 -1.69 19.21 0.24
N SER A 197 -1.03 18.30 0.98
CA SER A 197 0.42 18.17 1.05
C SER A 197 1.04 17.34 -0.09
N TYR A 198 0.23 16.64 -0.90
CA TYR A 198 0.66 16.00 -2.15
C TYR A 198 0.28 16.88 -3.34
N GLN A 199 1.24 17.62 -3.90
CA GLN A 199 1.11 18.09 -5.27
C GLN A 199 1.72 17.02 -6.17
N ILE A 200 0.85 16.19 -6.75
CA ILE A 200 1.24 15.25 -7.79
C ILE A 200 1.41 16.08 -9.08
N SER A 201 2.64 16.19 -9.56
CA SER A 201 2.93 16.83 -10.84
C SER A 201 3.39 15.77 -11.83
N VAL A 202 2.80 15.77 -13.03
CA VAL A 202 3.24 14.88 -14.10
C VAL A 202 4.14 15.69 -15.02
N SER A 203 5.40 15.27 -15.15
CA SER A 203 6.31 15.80 -16.20
C SER A 203 6.86 14.64 -17.00
N ASN A 204 6.74 14.69 -18.33
CA ASN A 204 7.29 13.70 -19.27
C ASN A 204 6.81 12.25 -19.02
N GLY A 205 5.57 12.05 -18.57
CA GLY A 205 5.00 10.70 -18.36
C GLY A 205 5.56 9.96 -17.14
N VAL A 206 6.40 10.62 -16.33
CA VAL A 206 6.87 10.11 -15.04
C VAL A 206 6.07 10.79 -13.93
N LEU A 207 5.58 9.99 -12.99
CA LEU A 207 4.88 10.48 -11.80
C LEU A 207 5.90 11.17 -10.87
N ASN A 208 5.89 12.51 -10.82
CA ASN A 208 6.70 13.27 -9.87
C ASN A 208 5.83 13.72 -8.70
N VAL A 209 5.95 13.01 -7.57
CA VAL A 209 5.29 13.38 -6.33
C VAL A 209 6.12 14.48 -5.65
N VAL A 210 5.64 15.72 -5.67
CA VAL A 210 6.25 16.84 -4.93
C VAL A 210 5.56 16.96 -3.58
N ILE A 211 6.32 16.72 -2.50
CA ILE A 211 5.83 16.82 -1.12
C ILE A 211 6.21 18.20 -0.56
N LYS A 212 5.23 19.07 -0.30
CA LYS A 212 5.45 20.28 0.51
C LYS A 212 5.23 19.92 1.98
N MET A 213 6.30 19.93 2.76
CA MET A 213 6.27 19.62 4.18
C MET A 213 5.93 20.86 5.02
N LEU A 214 4.85 20.79 5.79
CA LEU A 214 4.67 21.55 7.03
C LEU A 214 4.22 20.54 8.09
N VAL A 215 5.19 19.81 8.66
CA VAL A 215 4.98 19.01 9.87
C VAL A 215 6.14 19.28 10.83
N LEU A 216 5.83 20.10 11.83
CA LEU A 216 6.50 20.11 13.12
C LEU A 216 6.20 18.78 13.82
N SER A 217 7.00 17.75 13.58
CA SER A 217 7.19 16.69 14.56
C SER A 217 8.68 16.38 14.60
N ARG A 218 9.34 16.85 15.67
CA ARG A 218 10.74 16.57 15.96
C ARG A 218 10.94 15.06 16.00
N MET A 219 11.58 14.50 14.97
CA MET A 219 12.75 13.63 15.07
C MET A 219 13.23 13.29 13.65
N LEU A 220 14.27 14.03 13.24
CA LEU A 220 15.33 13.67 12.27
C LEU A 220 14.91 13.03 10.93
N CYS A 221 14.27 13.81 10.05
CA CYS A 221 14.55 13.69 8.61
C CYS A 221 15.63 14.70 8.23
N LYS A 222 16.89 14.27 8.20
CA LYS A 222 17.91 14.98 7.42
C LYS A 222 17.65 14.68 5.93
N TRP A 223 17.14 15.70 5.23
CA TRP A 223 17.35 16.02 3.82
C TRP A 223 17.77 14.88 2.88
N ILE A 224 16.82 14.44 2.04
CA ILE A 224 17.13 13.83 0.74
C ILE A 224 16.52 14.75 -0.32
N ASP A 225 17.40 15.46 -1.02
CA ASP A 225 17.07 16.35 -2.13
C ASP A 225 16.76 15.51 -3.37
N ILE A 226 15.49 15.53 -3.81
CA ILE A 226 14.94 14.69 -4.90
C ILE A 226 15.42 15.14 -6.29
N LYS A 227 16.31 16.15 -6.40
CA LYS A 227 16.65 16.74 -7.70
C LYS A 227 17.72 16.04 -8.55
N ASN A 228 18.48 15.06 -8.03
CA ASN A 228 19.62 14.49 -8.78
C ASN A 228 19.64 12.96 -8.81
N TRP A 229 18.66 12.33 -9.48
CA TRP A 229 18.75 10.93 -9.92
C TRP A 229 19.04 10.84 -11.42
N ASN A 230 20.12 11.52 -11.85
CA ASN A 230 20.79 11.25 -13.11
C ASN A 230 22.28 11.03 -12.78
N HIS A 231 22.80 9.88 -13.21
CA HIS A 231 24.16 9.36 -13.05
C HIS A 231 24.41 8.45 -11.85
N CYS A 232 24.41 7.15 -12.13
CA CYS A 232 25.57 6.30 -11.84
C CYS A 232 25.66 5.22 -12.92
N VAL A 233 26.38 5.57 -13.98
CA VAL A 233 27.15 4.63 -14.80
C VAL A 233 28.47 4.45 -14.07
N LEU A 234 28.76 3.23 -13.63
CA LEU A 234 29.94 2.42 -13.97
C LEU A 234 29.71 1.00 -13.42
#